data_AF-A0A8J4XP56-F1
#
_entry.id   AF-A0A8J4XP56-F1
#
_cell.length_a   1.000
_cell.length_b   1.000
_cell.length_c   1.000
_cell.angle_alpha   90.00
_cell.angle_beta   90.00
_cell.angle_gamma   90.00
#
_symmetry.space_group_name_H-M   'P 1'
#
loop_
_entity.id
_entity.type
_entity.pdbx_description
1 polymer ?
#
loop_
_entity_poly.entity_id
_entity_poly.type
_entity_poly.pdbx_seq_one_letter_code
_entity_poly.pdbx_strand_id
1 'polypeptide(L)'
;MDAVLSSKCLQICKEHIPLRRWSGRKHQIPRDRRRLMKKRANLQRKLKKVTYAVAENAIQRQLHSLQDALAQSHVRQREQEEQRAVENIKVNSKFFYSYTKKRLTSTPVVGPLLKENGELEDGPQEMAEMLQTEYQRVFSKPDTQKRVTDPCTFFSERKCGDILLTTFMITREDIIQAISSSRTRWLPYCVSEKL
;
A
#
# COMPACT_ATOMS: atom_id res chain seq x y z
N MET A 1 -18.79 27.70 20.86
CA MET A 1 -18.81 26.39 21.56
C MET A 1 -17.92 25.36 20.88
N ASP A 2 -17.77 25.43 19.55
CA ASP A 2 -17.04 24.45 18.73
C ASP A 2 -15.56 24.26 19.09
N ALA A 3 -14.84 25.34 19.47
CA ALA A 3 -13.42 25.25 19.80
C ALA A 3 -13.13 24.40 21.05
N VAL A 4 -14.05 24.40 22.03
CA VAL A 4 -13.90 23.65 23.29
C VAL A 4 -14.27 22.18 23.13
N LEU A 5 -15.28 21.89 22.30
CA LEU A 5 -15.64 20.51 21.95
C LEU A 5 -14.48 19.85 21.16
N SER A 6 -13.92 20.59 20.21
CA SER A 6 -12.81 20.13 19.37
C SER A 6 -11.54 19.85 20.17
N SER A 7 -11.19 20.70 21.15
CA SER A 7 -9.99 20.50 21.98
C SER A 7 -10.08 19.28 22.90
N LYS A 8 -11.23 19.05 23.55
CA LYS A 8 -11.47 17.89 24.41
C LYS A 8 -11.46 16.57 23.63
N CYS A 9 -12.10 16.54 22.46
CA CYS A 9 -12.08 15.36 21.58
C CYS A 9 -10.65 15.06 21.11
N LEU A 10 -9.88 16.08 20.72
CA LEU A 10 -8.50 15.91 20.29
C LEU A 10 -7.61 15.32 21.39
N GLN A 11 -7.82 15.70 22.65
CA GLN A 11 -7.07 15.16 23.77
C GLN A 11 -7.36 13.67 24.01
N ILE A 12 -8.64 13.28 24.01
CA ILE A 12 -9.07 11.88 24.12
C ILE A 12 -8.50 11.06 22.96
N CYS A 13 -8.55 11.60 21.74
CA CYS A 13 -7.94 10.97 20.57
C CYS A 13 -6.44 10.75 20.75
N LYS A 14 -5.68 11.75 21.21
CA LYS A 14 -4.22 11.60 21.42
C LYS A 14 -3.88 10.53 22.47
N GLU A 15 -4.71 10.38 23.50
CA GLU A 15 -4.52 9.36 24.55
C GLU A 15 -4.80 7.94 24.06
N HIS A 16 -5.86 7.76 23.25
CA HIS A 16 -6.39 6.43 22.89
C HIS A 16 -6.05 5.97 21.48
N ILE A 17 -5.50 6.83 20.62
CA ILE A 17 -5.01 6.44 19.30
C ILE A 17 -3.80 5.50 19.49
N PRO A 18 -3.86 4.26 18.99
CA PRO A 18 -2.73 3.34 19.09
C PRO A 18 -1.55 3.89 18.29
N LEU A 19 -0.38 3.94 18.94
CA LEU A 19 0.86 4.32 18.26
C LEU A 19 1.14 3.34 17.11
N ARG A 20 1.48 3.90 15.95
CA ARG A 20 1.92 3.13 14.79
C ARG A 20 3.17 2.34 15.17
N ARG A 21 3.02 1.03 15.38
CA ARG A 21 4.15 0.15 15.63
C ARG A 21 5.00 0.09 14.37
N TRP A 22 6.24 0.57 14.45
CA TRP A 22 7.21 0.37 13.40
C TRP A 22 7.52 -1.13 13.31
N SER A 23 6.88 -1.84 12.38
CA SER A 23 7.27 -3.22 12.08
C SER A 23 8.57 -3.19 11.30
N GLY A 24 9.68 -3.02 12.03
CA GLY A 24 11.02 -3.02 11.46
C GLY A 24 11.39 -4.41 10.99
N ARG A 25 10.81 -4.89 9.89
CA ARG A 25 11.32 -6.06 9.20
C ARG A 25 12.64 -5.65 8.57
N LYS A 26 13.73 -5.87 9.31
CA LYS A 26 15.08 -5.73 8.74
C LYS A 26 15.19 -6.79 7.65
N HIS A 27 15.32 -6.36 6.39
CA HIS A 27 15.58 -7.24 5.26
C HIS A 27 16.98 -7.82 5.41
N GLN A 28 17.12 -8.84 6.27
CA GLN A 28 18.40 -9.43 6.57
C GLN A 28 18.78 -10.39 5.44
N ILE A 29 19.78 -9.99 4.65
CA ILE A 29 20.36 -10.86 3.62
C ILE A 29 20.77 -12.19 4.29
N PRO A 30 20.37 -13.37 3.78
CA PRO A 30 20.72 -14.66 4.39
C PRO A 30 22.23 -14.82 4.60
N ARG A 31 22.62 -15.52 5.69
CA ARG A 31 24.03 -15.70 6.08
C ARG A 31 24.89 -16.25 4.94
N ASP A 32 24.36 -17.23 4.21
CA ASP A 32 25.09 -17.91 3.13
C ASP A 32 25.34 -16.97 1.94
N ARG A 33 24.33 -16.17 1.58
CA ARG A 33 24.47 -15.14 0.53
C ARG A 33 25.50 -14.07 0.93
N ARG A 34 25.51 -13.62 2.18
CA ARG A 34 26.54 -12.69 2.68
C ARG A 34 27.94 -13.29 2.59
N ARG A 35 28.10 -14.58 2.91
CA ARG A 35 29.38 -15.29 2.79
C ARG A 35 29.84 -15.36 1.33
N LEU A 36 28.94 -15.71 0.41
CA LEU A 36 29.24 -15.74 -1.03
C LEU A 36 29.63 -14.36 -1.56
N MET A 37 28.89 -13.31 -1.21
CA MET A 37 29.21 -11.92 -1.59
C MET A 37 30.56 -11.47 -1.04
N LYS A 38 30.86 -11.79 0.22
CA LYS A 38 32.16 -11.47 0.84
C LYS A 38 33.30 -12.21 0.12
N LYS A 39 33.12 -13.49 -0.20
CA LYS A 39 34.11 -14.30 -0.94
C LYS A 39 34.32 -13.75 -2.36
N ARG A 40 33.25 -13.36 -3.06
CA ARG A 40 33.31 -12.69 -4.36
C ARG A 40 34.12 -11.40 -4.29
N ALA A 41 33.81 -10.53 -3.32
CA ALA A 41 34.54 -9.28 -3.12
C ALA A 41 36.03 -9.50 -2.82
N ASN A 42 36.36 -10.52 -2.02
CA ASN A 42 37.75 -10.88 -1.75
C ASN A 42 38.48 -11.34 -3.02
N LEU A 43 37.86 -12.20 -3.83
CA LEU A 43 38.46 -12.67 -5.08
C LEU A 43 38.61 -11.55 -6.12
N GLN A 44 37.63 -10.65 -6.24
CA GLN A 44 37.75 -9.46 -7.08
C GLN A 44 38.93 -8.57 -6.66
N ARG A 45 39.15 -8.39 -5.35
CA ARG A 45 40.32 -7.67 -4.84
C ARG A 45 41.64 -8.39 -5.14
N LYS A 46 41.65 -9.72 -5.11
CA LYS A 46 42.84 -10.51 -5.50
C LYS A 46 43.11 -10.40 -6.99
N LEU A 47 42.08 -10.48 -7.83
CA LEU A 47 42.20 -10.39 -9.28
C LEU A 47 42.90 -9.09 -9.71
N LYS A 48 42.54 -7.95 -9.10
CA LYS A 48 43.19 -6.64 -9.34
C LYS A 48 44.69 -6.60 -9.05
N LYS A 49 45.22 -7.55 -8.26
CA LYS A 49 46.62 -7.60 -7.84
C LYS A 49 47.42 -8.71 -8.55
N VAL A 50 46.74 -9.59 -9.28
CA VAL A 50 47.41 -10.70 -9.95
C VAL A 50 48.09 -10.19 -11.21
N THR A 51 49.33 -10.65 -11.40
CA THR A 51 50.16 -10.35 -12.57
C THR A 51 50.29 -11.55 -13.51
N TYR A 52 50.01 -12.77 -13.03
CA TYR A 52 50.27 -14.01 -13.77
C TYR A 52 48.97 -14.62 -14.32
N ALA A 53 48.94 -14.89 -15.63
CA ALA A 53 47.74 -15.32 -16.36
C ALA A 53 47.12 -16.63 -15.83
N VAL A 54 47.94 -17.60 -15.40
CA VAL A 54 47.42 -18.87 -14.85
C VAL A 54 46.66 -18.66 -13.54
N ALA A 55 47.18 -17.81 -12.66
CA ALA A 55 46.52 -17.45 -11.41
C ALA A 55 45.27 -16.60 -11.67
N GLU A 56 45.31 -15.74 -12.67
CA GLU A 56 44.17 -14.93 -13.10
C GLU A 56 43.00 -15.81 -13.53
N ASN A 57 43.25 -16.74 -14.46
CA ASN A 57 42.27 -17.69 -14.95
C ASN A 57 41.69 -18.58 -13.83
N ALA A 58 42.50 -18.96 -12.84
CA ALA A 58 42.02 -19.68 -11.68
C ALA A 58 41.04 -18.84 -10.83
N ILE A 59 41.34 -17.57 -10.60
CA ILE A 59 40.47 -16.65 -9.86
C ILE A 59 39.18 -16.35 -10.65
N GLN A 60 39.26 -16.16 -11.96
CA GLN A 60 38.11 -15.92 -12.82
C GLN A 60 37.14 -17.12 -12.81
N ARG A 61 37.65 -18.35 -12.93
CA ARG A 61 36.82 -19.57 -12.78
C ARG A 61 36.12 -19.64 -11.44
N GLN A 62 36.81 -19.29 -10.35
CA GLN A 62 36.20 -19.23 -9.03
C GLN A 62 35.12 -18.12 -8.93
N LEU A 63 35.32 -16.99 -9.60
CA LEU A 63 34.32 -15.92 -9.64
C LEU A 63 33.05 -16.33 -10.37
N HIS A 64 33.17 -17.01 -11.52
CA HIS A 64 32.03 -17.58 -12.24
C HIS A 64 31.24 -18.56 -11.36
N SER A 65 31.93 -19.52 -10.74
CA SER A 65 31.29 -20.47 -9.81
C SER A 65 30.54 -19.78 -8.66
N LEU A 66 31.08 -18.68 -8.11
CA LEU A 66 30.39 -17.91 -7.08
C LEU A 66 29.19 -17.11 -7.61
N GLN A 67 29.26 -16.61 -8.83
CA GLN A 67 28.12 -15.95 -9.48
C GLN A 67 26.98 -16.94 -9.69
N ASP A 68 27.28 -18.15 -10.16
CA ASP A 68 26.30 -19.21 -10.35
C ASP A 68 25.66 -19.60 -9.00
N ALA A 69 26.48 -19.78 -7.96
CA ALA A 69 25.98 -20.08 -6.61
C ALA A 69 25.07 -18.96 -6.05
N LEU A 70 25.40 -17.69 -6.31
CA LEU A 70 24.55 -16.56 -5.94
C LEU A 70 23.24 -16.57 -6.72
N ALA A 71 23.29 -16.79 -8.04
CA ALA A 71 22.10 -16.88 -8.88
C ALA A 71 21.16 -18.00 -8.41
N GLN A 72 21.70 -19.19 -8.16
CA GLN A 72 20.96 -20.33 -7.59
C GLN A 72 20.37 -20.03 -6.22
N SER A 73 21.07 -19.26 -5.38
CA SER A 73 20.52 -18.82 -4.09
C SER A 73 19.32 -17.88 -4.27
N HIS A 74 19.32 -17.02 -5.28
CA HIS A 74 18.19 -16.14 -5.60
C HIS A 74 17.01 -16.92 -6.19
N VAL A 75 17.28 -17.87 -7.09
CA VAL A 75 16.26 -18.77 -7.67
C VAL A 75 15.55 -19.54 -6.56
N ARG A 76 16.28 -20.23 -5.68
CA ARG A 76 15.70 -20.98 -4.56
C ARG A 76 14.84 -20.12 -3.63
N GLN A 77 15.26 -18.88 -3.36
CA GLN A 77 14.45 -17.96 -2.55
C GLN A 77 13.13 -17.61 -3.27
N ARG A 78 13.18 -17.35 -4.58
CA ARG A 78 11.97 -17.03 -5.35
C ARG A 78 11.00 -18.19 -5.39
N GLU A 79 11.48 -19.41 -5.59
CA GLU A 79 10.70 -20.65 -5.57
C GLU A 79 10.04 -20.86 -4.20
N GLN A 80 10.79 -20.69 -3.10
CA GLN A 80 10.23 -20.80 -1.75
C GLN A 80 9.16 -19.76 -1.47
N GLU A 81 9.35 -18.51 -1.91
CA GLU A 81 8.35 -17.45 -1.76
C GLU A 81 7.09 -17.73 -2.58
N GLU A 82 7.25 -18.26 -3.79
CA GLU A 82 6.16 -18.65 -4.67
C GLU A 82 5.36 -19.82 -4.11
N GLN A 83 6.05 -20.88 -3.70
CA GLN A 83 5.44 -22.05 -3.08
C GLN A 83 4.63 -21.65 -1.84
N ARG A 84 5.19 -20.80 -0.98
CA ARG A 84 4.45 -20.24 0.16
C ARG A 84 3.23 -19.44 -0.26
N ALA A 85 3.31 -18.68 -1.36
CA ALA A 85 2.16 -17.91 -1.85
C ALA A 85 1.04 -18.83 -2.36
N VAL A 86 1.39 -19.91 -3.06
CA VAL A 86 0.45 -20.93 -3.54
C VAL A 86 -0.21 -21.67 -2.37
N GLU A 87 0.57 -22.11 -1.39
CA GLU A 87 0.04 -22.79 -0.20
C GLU A 87 -0.91 -21.89 0.61
N ASN A 88 -0.57 -20.61 0.75
CA ASN A 88 -1.37 -19.66 1.53
C ASN A 88 -2.53 -19.04 0.77
N ILE A 89 -2.71 -19.30 -0.54
CA ILE A 89 -3.76 -18.62 -1.33
C ILE A 89 -5.17 -18.90 -0.80
N LYS A 90 -5.42 -20.15 -0.37
CA LYS A 90 -6.72 -20.61 0.12
C LYS A 90 -7.06 -20.05 1.51
N VAL A 91 -6.05 -19.89 2.37
CA VAL A 91 -6.22 -19.44 3.77
C VAL A 91 -6.11 -17.92 3.90
N ASN A 92 -5.22 -17.31 3.13
CA ASN A 92 -4.91 -15.88 3.19
C ASN A 92 -4.69 -15.30 1.78
N SER A 93 -5.79 -15.00 1.10
CA SER A 93 -5.78 -14.38 -0.23
C SER A 93 -5.00 -13.06 -0.29
N LYS A 94 -4.92 -12.31 0.83
CA LYS A 94 -4.13 -11.07 0.92
C LYS A 94 -2.63 -11.33 0.79
N PHE A 95 -2.15 -12.47 1.28
CA PHE A 95 -0.74 -12.84 1.13
C PHE A 95 -0.40 -13.02 -0.35
N PHE A 96 -1.21 -13.79 -1.08
CA PHE A 96 -1.05 -13.99 -2.51
C PHE A 96 -1.14 -12.67 -3.30
N TYR A 97 -2.14 -11.84 -3.02
CA TYR A 97 -2.24 -10.49 -3.61
C TYR A 97 -0.99 -9.64 -3.36
N SER A 98 -0.42 -9.69 -2.14
CA SER A 98 0.80 -8.96 -1.83
C SER A 98 2.03 -9.52 -2.57
N TYR A 99 2.07 -10.83 -2.82
CA TYR A 99 3.11 -11.50 -3.58
C TYR A 99 3.04 -11.09 -5.06
N THR A 100 1.85 -11.20 -5.68
CA THR A 100 1.64 -10.84 -7.09
C THR A 100 1.90 -9.36 -7.33
N LYS A 101 1.37 -8.49 -6.46
CA LYS A 101 1.58 -7.03 -6.54
C LYS A 101 3.05 -6.63 -6.48
N LYS A 102 3.88 -7.31 -5.68
CA LYS A 102 5.34 -7.04 -5.63
C LYS A 102 6.07 -7.44 -6.91
N ARG A 103 5.50 -8.36 -7.69
CA ARG A 103 6.11 -8.92 -8.92
C ARG A 103 5.52 -8.33 -10.19
N LEU A 104 4.42 -7.60 -10.09
CA LEU A 104 3.88 -6.80 -11.18
C LEU A 104 4.88 -5.70 -11.53
N THR A 105 5.52 -5.79 -12.70
CA THR A 105 6.50 -4.81 -13.18
C THR A 105 5.84 -3.57 -13.78
N SER A 106 4.63 -3.73 -14.31
CA SER A 106 3.82 -2.63 -14.83
C SER A 106 2.84 -2.15 -13.77
N THR A 107 2.74 -0.84 -13.56
CA THR A 107 1.54 -0.27 -12.94
C THR A 107 0.36 -0.52 -13.87
N PRO A 108 -0.87 -0.74 -13.37
CA PRO A 108 -2.04 -0.70 -14.21
C PRO A 108 -2.14 0.71 -14.79
N VAL A 109 -1.72 0.88 -16.04
CA VAL A 109 -1.88 2.11 -16.81
C VAL A 109 -3.26 2.03 -17.44
N VAL A 110 -4.05 3.09 -17.28
CA VAL A 110 -5.28 3.24 -18.06
C VAL A 110 -4.84 3.26 -19.52
N GLY A 111 -5.34 2.32 -20.34
CA GLY A 111 -4.94 2.24 -21.74
C GLY A 111 -5.36 3.49 -22.52
N PRO A 112 -4.83 3.68 -23.74
CA PRO A 112 -5.20 4.81 -24.58
C PRO A 112 -6.72 4.93 -24.72
N LEU A 113 -7.23 6.15 -24.58
CA LEU A 113 -8.66 6.42 -24.61
C LEU A 113 -9.09 6.80 -26.03
N LEU A 114 -10.26 6.34 -26.44
CA LEU A 114 -10.81 6.65 -27.76
C LEU A 114 -11.47 8.03 -27.73
N LYS A 115 -10.98 8.96 -28.55
CA LYS A 115 -11.59 10.27 -28.80
C LYS A 115 -12.86 10.11 -29.65
N GLU A 116 -13.73 11.12 -29.61
CA GLU A 116 -14.96 11.14 -30.42
C GLU A 116 -14.69 11.11 -31.95
N ASN A 117 -13.50 11.54 -32.38
CA ASN A 117 -13.04 11.48 -33.77
C ASN A 117 -12.52 10.10 -34.19
N GLY A 118 -12.50 9.10 -33.29
CA GLY A 118 -12.02 7.75 -33.54
C GLY A 118 -10.50 7.56 -33.36
N GLU A 119 -9.76 8.59 -32.94
CA GLU A 119 -8.33 8.50 -32.66
C GLU A 119 -8.07 8.02 -31.22
N LEU A 120 -6.93 7.36 -31.00
CA LEU A 120 -6.50 6.92 -29.67
C LEU A 120 -5.59 7.96 -29.02
N GLU A 121 -5.89 8.34 -27.79
CA GLU A 121 -5.11 9.28 -26.98
C GLU A 121 -4.35 8.56 -25.87
N ASP A 122 -3.04 8.75 -25.80
CA ASP A 122 -2.17 8.16 -24.77
C ASP A 122 -1.51 9.21 -23.85
N GLY A 123 -1.77 10.51 -24.09
CA GLY A 123 -1.29 11.62 -23.29
C GLY A 123 -1.98 11.70 -21.93
N PRO A 124 -1.24 11.68 -20.81
CA PRO A 124 -1.83 11.58 -19.47
C PRO A 124 -2.71 12.78 -19.09
N GLN A 125 -2.38 13.98 -19.58
CA GLN A 125 -3.18 15.18 -19.35
C GLN A 125 -4.49 15.13 -20.14
N GLU A 126 -4.40 14.86 -21.44
CA GLU A 126 -5.57 14.80 -22.33
C GLU A 126 -6.53 13.68 -21.89
N MET A 127 -6.00 12.53 -21.51
CA MET A 127 -6.79 11.44 -20.93
C MET A 127 -7.50 11.84 -19.64
N ALA A 128 -6.87 12.63 -18.77
CA ALA A 128 -7.48 13.11 -17.54
C ALA A 128 -8.63 14.09 -17.82
N GLU A 129 -8.45 15.00 -18.78
CA GLU A 129 -9.47 15.95 -19.23
C GLU A 129 -10.67 15.24 -19.86
N MET A 130 -10.44 14.20 -20.67
CA MET A 130 -11.51 13.37 -21.25
C MET A 130 -12.30 12.63 -20.17
N LEU A 131 -11.62 11.97 -19.23
CA LEU A 131 -12.28 11.29 -18.12
C LEU A 131 -13.09 12.25 -17.25
N GLN A 132 -12.57 13.47 -17.02
CA GLN A 132 -13.29 14.51 -16.29
C GLN A 132 -14.57 14.91 -17.03
N THR A 133 -14.50 15.07 -18.35
CA THR A 133 -15.63 15.47 -19.19
C THR A 133 -16.72 14.40 -19.20
N GLU A 134 -16.35 13.14 -19.43
CA GLU A 134 -17.28 12.00 -19.37
C GLU A 134 -17.90 11.86 -17.98
N TYR A 135 -17.09 12.02 -16.93
CA TYR A 135 -17.59 12.00 -15.56
C TYR A 135 -18.65 13.09 -15.35
N GLN A 136 -18.39 14.33 -15.75
CA GLN A 136 -19.34 15.45 -15.65
C GLN A 136 -20.62 15.22 -16.43
N ARG A 137 -20.53 14.60 -17.61
CA ARG A 137 -21.68 14.29 -18.48
C ARG A 137 -22.68 13.35 -17.82
N VAL A 138 -22.23 12.41 -16.99
CA VAL A 138 -23.10 11.48 -16.25
C VAL A 138 -23.90 12.19 -15.16
N PHE A 139 -23.43 13.33 -14.64
CA PHE A 139 -24.17 14.08 -13.64
C PHE A 139 -25.30 14.89 -14.27
N SER A 140 -26.49 14.75 -13.71
CA SER A 140 -27.61 15.62 -14.01
C SER A 140 -27.29 17.06 -13.59
N LYS A 141 -27.64 18.03 -14.43
CA LYS A 141 -27.63 19.43 -14.03
C LYS A 141 -28.71 19.63 -12.94
N PRO A 142 -28.38 20.21 -11.78
CA PRO A 142 -29.36 20.45 -10.74
C PRO A 142 -30.44 21.39 -11.29
N ASP A 143 -31.70 21.05 -11.01
CA ASP A 143 -32.85 21.84 -11.42
C ASP A 143 -32.77 23.24 -10.81
N THR A 144 -32.70 24.26 -11.66
CA THR A 144 -32.57 25.66 -11.24
C THR A 144 -33.80 26.14 -10.49
N GLN A 145 -34.98 25.54 -10.72
CA GLN A 145 -36.22 25.87 -10.02
C GLN A 145 -36.21 25.38 -8.56
N LYS A 146 -35.43 24.33 -8.26
CA LYS A 146 -35.32 23.74 -6.91
C LYS A 146 -34.05 24.20 -6.17
N ARG A 147 -33.34 25.19 -6.73
CA ARG A 147 -32.14 25.73 -6.11
C ARG A 147 -32.53 26.53 -4.88
N VAL A 148 -32.03 26.10 -3.73
CA VAL A 148 -32.21 26.81 -2.45
C VAL A 148 -31.38 28.09 -2.46
N THR A 149 -32.04 29.24 -2.55
CA THR A 149 -31.39 30.57 -2.58
C THR A 149 -30.93 31.01 -1.20
N ASP A 150 -31.72 30.70 -0.18
CA ASP A 150 -31.41 30.99 1.22
C ASP A 150 -31.70 29.74 2.09
N PRO A 151 -30.66 29.11 2.65
CA PRO A 151 -30.82 27.95 3.52
C PRO A 151 -31.69 28.23 4.75
N CYS A 152 -31.61 29.44 5.32
CA CYS A 152 -32.32 29.75 6.57
C CYS A 152 -33.84 29.72 6.39
N THR A 153 -34.33 30.24 5.26
CA THR A 153 -35.76 30.20 4.92
C THR A 153 -36.20 28.82 4.43
N PHE A 154 -35.41 28.16 3.57
CA PHE A 154 -35.79 26.86 3.02
C PHE A 154 -35.92 25.75 4.08
N PHE A 155 -35.02 25.72 5.07
CA PHE A 155 -35.08 24.74 6.17
C PHE A 155 -35.98 25.19 7.34
N SER A 156 -36.64 26.34 7.23
CA SER A 156 -37.49 26.86 8.31
C SER A 156 -38.94 26.36 8.28
N GLU A 157 -39.37 25.70 7.19
CA GLU A 157 -40.65 24.98 7.12
C GLU A 157 -40.61 23.72 8.00
N ARG A 158 -40.78 23.92 9.31
CA ARG A 158 -41.01 22.86 10.28
C ARG A 158 -42.32 22.16 9.93
N LYS A 159 -42.27 20.88 9.56
CA LYS A 159 -43.48 20.06 9.60
C LYS A 159 -43.77 19.75 11.07
N CYS A 160 -45.01 20.02 11.47
CA CYS A 160 -45.51 19.75 12.80
C CYS A 160 -45.24 18.27 13.16
N GLY A 161 -44.29 18.03 14.08
CA GLY A 161 -43.87 16.69 14.52
C GLY A 161 -42.37 16.46 14.63
N ASP A 162 -41.52 17.37 14.14
CA ASP A 162 -40.07 17.16 14.15
C ASP A 162 -39.50 17.25 15.58
N ILE A 163 -39.08 16.11 16.13
CA ILE A 163 -38.30 16.02 17.37
C ILE A 163 -36.97 16.74 17.10
N LEU A 164 -36.90 18.02 17.50
CA LEU A 164 -35.66 18.78 17.47
C LEU A 164 -34.67 18.09 18.41
N LEU A 165 -33.59 17.56 17.84
CA LEU A 165 -32.49 16.98 18.60
C LEU A 165 -31.67 18.14 19.19
N THR A 166 -32.24 18.80 20.20
CA THR A 166 -31.68 19.97 20.88
C THR A 166 -30.47 19.62 21.72
N THR A 167 -30.30 18.35 22.07
CA THR A 167 -29.20 17.89 22.92
C THR A 167 -28.74 16.52 22.45
N PHE A 168 -27.48 16.44 22.04
CA PHE A 168 -26.75 15.19 21.92
C PHE A 168 -25.56 15.24 22.87
N MET A 169 -25.38 14.18 23.65
CA MET A 169 -24.25 14.03 24.56
C MET A 169 -23.26 13.09 23.90
N ILE A 170 -22.10 13.60 23.48
CA ILE A 170 -20.96 12.76 23.11
C ILE A 170 -20.16 12.53 24.38
N THR A 171 -20.16 11.29 24.86
CA THR A 171 -19.37 10.89 26.02
C THR A 171 -17.94 10.51 25.61
N ARG A 172 -17.03 10.46 26.58
CA ARG A 172 -15.65 10.01 26.34
C ARG A 172 -15.64 8.56 25.85
N GLU A 173 -16.54 7.74 26.37
CA GLU A 173 -16.71 6.34 26.04
C GLU A 173 -17.13 6.16 24.59
N ASP A 174 -18.02 7.00 24.06
CA ASP A 174 -18.43 6.98 22.65
C ASP A 174 -17.23 7.20 21.71
N ILE A 175 -16.35 8.14 22.07
CA ILE A 175 -15.13 8.45 21.29
C ILE A 175 -14.16 7.26 21.35
N ILE A 176 -13.94 6.68 22.53
CA ILE A 176 -13.07 5.52 22.70
C ILE A 176 -13.63 4.31 21.93
N GLN A 177 -14.93 4.09 22.01
CA GLN A 177 -15.62 3.01 21.30
C GLN A 177 -15.48 3.19 19.78
N ALA A 178 -15.64 4.40 19.26
CA ALA A 178 -15.40 4.72 17.85
C ALA A 178 -13.95 4.50 17.40
N ILE A 179 -12.97 4.90 18.23
CA ILE A 179 -11.54 4.62 17.99
C ILE A 179 -11.28 3.11 17.99
N SER A 180 -11.92 2.37 18.90
CA SER A 180 -11.76 0.93 19.02
C SER A 180 -12.45 0.12 17.91
N SER A 181 -13.59 0.57 17.39
CA SER A 181 -14.35 -0.11 16.34
C SER A 181 -13.76 0.12 14.95
N SER A 182 -13.21 1.33 14.71
CA SER A 182 -12.40 1.66 13.52
C SER A 182 -11.07 0.89 13.46
N ARG A 183 -10.70 0.18 14.53
CA ARG A 183 -9.55 -0.74 14.60
C ARG A 183 -9.68 -1.97 13.71
N THR A 184 -10.72 -2.10 12.88
CA THR A 184 -11.00 -3.24 11.98
C THR A 184 -9.95 -3.52 10.90
N ARG A 185 -8.75 -2.93 10.96
CA ARG A 185 -7.67 -3.20 10.00
C ARG A 185 -6.30 -3.48 10.61
N TRP A 186 -6.21 -4.19 11.73
CA TRP A 186 -4.98 -4.88 12.09
C TRP A 186 -5.30 -6.18 12.83
N LEU A 187 -5.82 -7.18 12.11
CA LEU A 187 -5.82 -8.56 12.61
C LEU A 187 -4.37 -8.92 12.95
N PRO A 188 -4.08 -9.40 14.18
CA PRO A 188 -2.83 -10.07 14.44
C PRO A 188 -2.78 -11.29 13.52
N TYR A 189 -1.68 -11.42 12.79
CA TYR A 189 -1.31 -12.70 12.19
C TYR A 189 -1.40 -13.76 13.29
N CYS A 190 -2.05 -14.88 12.96
CA CYS A 190 -2.11 -16.07 13.81
C CYS A 190 -0.73 -16.32 14.44
N VAL A 191 -0.67 -16.23 15.76
CA VAL A 191 0.32 -17.00 16.50
C VAL A 191 -0.20 -18.42 16.41
N SER A 192 0.41 -19.24 15.55
CA SER A 192 0.29 -20.68 15.68
C SER A 192 0.86 -21.04 17.05
N GLU A 193 -0.01 -21.37 17.99
CA GLU A 193 0.38 -22.09 19.18
C GLU A 193 0.99 -23.41 18.73
N LYS A 194 2.29 -23.54 18.99
CA LYS A 194 2.97 -24.81 18.99
C LYS A 194 2.53 -25.56 20.23
N LEU A 195 1.91 -26.72 20.04
CA LEU A 195 2.05 -27.89 20.88
C LEU A 195 2.52 -29.03 19.98
#